data_AF-A0A397SPY8-F1
#
_entry.id   AF-A0A397SPY8-F1
#
_cell.length_a   1.000
_cell.length_b   1.000
_cell.length_c   1.000
_cell.angle_alpha   90.00
_cell.angle_beta   90.00
_cell.angle_gamma   90.00
#
_symmetry.space_group_name_H-M   'P 1'
#
loop_
_entity.id
_entity.type
_entity.pdbx_description
1 polymer ?
#
loop_
_entity_poly.entity_id
_entity_poly.type
_entity_poly.pdbx_seq_one_letter_code
_entity_poly.pdbx_strand_id
1 'polypeptide(L)'
;MNYKTELEKLHIENKSLFYKIQIFVNDLLTFNDSKNARNRLEKDPMAKFFFSNVYFSKEEIEYLFNFPTSSGLSVSKFLDVTLLDKINSHQLCSSHDLAPLIQQVFDIQKNFQKEKYFKKNLKIFEKNWNQNYNEL
;
A
#
# COMPACT_ATOMS: atom_id res chain seq x y z
N MET A 1 -21.23 5.16 -2.81
CA MET A 1 -20.11 5.83 -3.52
C MET A 1 -19.76 5.01 -4.75
N ASN A 2 -19.50 5.66 -5.90
CA ASN A 2 -19.11 4.98 -7.13
C ASN A 2 -17.59 4.77 -7.13
N TYR A 3 -17.14 3.52 -7.21
CA TYR A 3 -15.73 3.13 -7.23
C TYR A 3 -14.91 3.92 -8.26
N LYS A 4 -15.42 4.09 -9.49
CA LYS A 4 -14.70 4.79 -10.56
C LYS A 4 -14.47 6.27 -10.22
N THR A 5 -15.50 6.93 -9.68
CA THR A 5 -15.42 8.34 -9.29
C THR A 5 -14.40 8.56 -8.17
N GLU A 6 -14.37 7.69 -7.16
CA GLU A 6 -13.39 7.80 -6.07
C GLU A 6 -11.96 7.49 -6.54
N LEU A 7 -11.81 6.56 -7.48
CA LEU A 7 -10.53 6.24 -8.10
C LEU A 7 -9.97 7.42 -8.91
N GLU A 8 -10.81 8.07 -9.72
CA GLU A 8 -10.45 9.28 -10.47
C GLU A 8 -10.01 10.41 -9.53
N LYS A 9 -10.75 10.65 -8.44
CA LYS A 9 -10.35 11.63 -7.41
C LYS A 9 -9.00 11.29 -6.79
N LEU A 10 -8.77 10.03 -6.42
CA LEU A 10 -7.49 9.59 -5.86
C LEU A 10 -6.34 9.84 -6.83
N HIS A 11 -6.51 9.51 -8.11
CA HIS A 11 -5.47 9.66 -9.13
C HIS A 11 -5.21 11.12 -9.53
N ILE A 12 -6.25 11.97 -9.55
CA ILE A 12 -6.16 13.34 -10.07
C ILE A 12 -5.99 14.35 -8.94
N GLU A 13 -6.85 14.29 -7.93
CA GLU A 13 -6.95 15.28 -6.86
C GLU A 13 -6.02 14.95 -5.69
N ASN A 14 -5.82 13.65 -5.38
CA ASN A 14 -4.95 13.21 -4.29
C ASN A 14 -3.73 12.41 -4.75
N LYS A 15 -2.98 13.00 -5.69
CA LYS A 15 -1.75 12.40 -6.24
C LYS A 15 -0.73 12.02 -5.16
N SER A 16 -0.61 12.82 -4.10
CA SER A 16 0.30 12.56 -2.99
C SER A 16 0.01 11.21 -2.32
N LEU A 17 -1.26 10.96 -1.97
CA LEU A 17 -1.69 9.69 -1.40
C LEU A 17 -1.49 8.55 -2.40
N PHE A 18 -1.84 8.75 -3.67
CA PHE A 18 -1.63 7.74 -4.69
C PHE A 18 -0.15 7.30 -4.80
N TYR A 19 0.80 8.23 -4.73
CA TYR A 19 2.22 7.90 -4.71
C TYR A 19 2.65 7.13 -3.47
N LYS A 20 2.10 7.46 -2.29
CA LYS A 20 2.33 6.68 -1.07
C LYS A 20 1.85 5.23 -1.24
N ILE A 21 0.68 5.03 -1.86
CA ILE A 21 0.16 3.68 -2.17
C ILE A 21 1.11 2.95 -3.13
N GLN A 22 1.63 3.62 -4.17
CA GLN A 22 2.61 3.00 -5.08
C GLN A 22 3.90 2.58 -4.36
N ILE A 23 4.42 3.41 -3.46
CA ILE A 23 5.61 3.08 -2.65
C ILE A 23 5.32 1.89 -1.74
N PHE A 24 4.17 1.91 -1.05
CA PHE A 24 3.70 0.81 -0.22
C PHE A 24 3.61 -0.50 -1.02
N VAL A 25 2.98 -0.48 -2.20
CA VAL A 25 2.90 -1.65 -3.10
C VAL A 25 4.28 -2.10 -3.56
N ASN A 26 5.19 -1.18 -3.87
CA ASN A 26 6.55 -1.55 -4.22
C ASN A 26 7.24 -2.30 -3.08
N ASP A 27 7.05 -1.85 -1.85
CA ASP A 27 7.65 -2.50 -0.69
C ASP A 27 7.01 -3.87 -0.41
N LEU A 28 5.70 -4.02 -0.61
CA LEU A 28 5.04 -5.34 -0.56
C LEU A 28 5.63 -6.30 -1.60
N LEU A 29 5.80 -5.83 -2.84
CA LEU A 29 6.36 -6.62 -3.94
C LEU A 29 7.82 -7.02 -3.69
N THR A 30 8.60 -6.17 -3.02
CA THR A 30 10.04 -6.36 -2.79
C THR A 30 10.37 -6.81 -1.37
N PHE A 31 9.37 -7.24 -0.59
CA PHE A 31 9.51 -7.62 0.81
C PHE A 31 10.62 -8.66 1.07
N ASN A 32 10.74 -9.65 0.18
CA ASN A 32 11.74 -10.70 0.34
C ASN A 32 13.15 -10.25 -0.11
N ASP A 33 13.22 -9.35 -1.08
CA ASP A 33 14.46 -8.96 -1.76
C ASP A 33 15.10 -7.69 -1.16
N SER A 34 14.31 -6.85 -0.50
CA SER A 34 14.72 -5.56 0.04
C SER A 34 14.58 -5.52 1.56
N LYS A 35 15.71 -5.54 2.26
CA LYS A 35 15.76 -5.36 3.72
C LYS A 35 15.10 -4.05 4.16
N ASN A 36 15.27 -2.97 3.37
CA ASN A 36 14.67 -1.68 3.69
C ASN A 36 13.14 -1.71 3.57
N ALA A 37 12.61 -2.36 2.53
CA ALA A 37 11.17 -2.55 2.37
C ALA A 37 10.59 -3.35 3.54
N ARG A 38 11.26 -4.46 3.90
CA ARG A 38 10.89 -5.28 5.06
C ARG A 38 10.88 -4.47 6.35
N ASN A 39 11.97 -3.75 6.64
CA ASN A 39 12.08 -2.94 7.85
C ASN A 39 10.96 -1.88 7.96
N ARG A 40 10.55 -1.29 6.83
CA ARG A 40 9.45 -0.31 6.81
C ARG A 40 8.10 -0.96 7.04
N LEU A 41 7.82 -2.10 6.38
CA LEU A 41 6.56 -2.82 6.54
C LEU A 41 6.41 -3.39 7.96
N GLU A 42 7.47 -3.98 8.52
CA GLU A 42 7.44 -4.61 9.85
C GLU A 42 7.63 -3.63 11.01
N LYS A 43 7.80 -2.32 10.74
CA LYS A 43 8.04 -1.31 11.78
C LYS A 43 6.91 -1.24 12.81
N ASP A 44 5.68 -1.45 12.37
CA ASP A 44 4.49 -1.51 13.21
C ASP A 44 3.85 -2.91 13.10
N PRO A 45 4.18 -3.83 14.03
CA PRO A 45 3.65 -5.20 14.00
C PRO A 45 2.13 -5.28 14.17
N MET A 46 1.48 -4.23 14.69
CA MET A 46 0.03 -4.19 14.90
C MET A 46 -0.72 -3.62 13.69
N ALA A 47 0.00 -3.13 12.67
CA ALA A 47 -0.60 -2.58 11.47
C ALA A 47 -1.32 -3.67 10.66
N LYS A 48 -2.65 -3.55 10.57
CA LYS A 48 -3.48 -4.44 9.75
C LYS A 48 -3.03 -4.36 8.28
N PHE A 49 -2.66 -5.49 7.69
CA PHE A 49 -2.14 -5.58 6.32
C PHE A 49 -0.97 -4.61 6.02
N PHE A 50 -0.15 -4.30 7.02
CA PHE A 50 0.97 -3.33 6.93
C PHE A 50 0.58 -1.86 6.68
N PHE A 51 -0.71 -1.50 6.73
CA PHE A 51 -1.13 -0.10 6.65
C PHE A 51 -0.74 0.61 7.95
N SER A 52 0.40 1.30 7.92
CA SER A 52 1.01 1.91 9.10
C SER A 52 1.39 3.37 8.88
N ASN A 53 1.75 4.02 9.98
CA ASN A 53 2.21 5.40 9.99
C ASN A 53 3.56 5.64 9.29
N VAL A 54 4.20 4.58 8.79
CA VAL A 54 5.39 4.69 7.95
C VAL A 54 5.05 5.28 6.57
N TYR A 55 3.87 4.94 6.05
CA TYR A 55 3.45 5.36 4.71
C TYR A 55 2.33 6.40 4.75
N PHE A 56 1.41 6.26 5.70
CA PHE A 56 0.12 6.94 5.70
C PHE A 56 -0.16 7.63 7.04
N SER A 57 -0.88 8.75 7.07
CA SER A 57 -1.45 9.27 8.31
C SER A 57 -2.61 8.39 8.79
N LYS A 58 -3.08 8.57 10.03
CA LYS A 58 -4.24 7.83 10.55
C LYS A 58 -5.50 8.05 9.71
N GLU A 59 -5.72 9.30 9.29
CA GLU A 59 -6.82 9.70 8.42
C GLU A 59 -6.71 9.07 7.03
N GLU A 60 -5.50 8.99 6.49
CA GLU A 60 -5.24 8.30 5.22
C GLU A 60 -5.51 6.80 5.34
N ILE A 61 -5.12 6.15 6.45
CA ILE A 61 -5.41 4.72 6.69
C ILE A 61 -6.92 4.48 6.77
N GLU A 62 -7.64 5.31 7.54
CA GLU A 62 -9.09 5.21 7.66
C GLU A 62 -9.79 5.41 6.31
N TYR A 63 -9.35 6.43 5.54
CA TYR A 63 -9.83 6.65 4.18
C TYR A 63 -9.59 5.43 3.29
N LEU A 64 -8.37 4.88 3.29
CA LEU A 64 -8.00 3.73 2.46
C LEU A 64 -8.80 2.48 2.83
N PHE A 65 -9.04 2.23 4.12
CA PHE A 65 -9.84 1.09 4.57
C PHE A 65 -11.33 1.22 4.24
N ASN A 66 -11.86 2.44 4.21
CA ASN A 66 -13.23 2.72 3.81
C ASN A 66 -13.41 2.92 2.31
N PHE A 67 -12.32 2.97 1.54
CA PHE A 67 -12.35 3.17 0.10
C PHE A 67 -13.21 2.08 -0.58
N PRO A 68 -14.15 2.44 -1.48
CA PRO A 68 -15.00 1.47 -2.15
C PRO A 68 -14.19 0.64 -3.15
N THR A 69 -14.52 -0.63 -3.31
CA THR A 69 -13.95 -1.49 -4.35
C THR A 69 -14.96 -1.77 -5.45
N SER A 70 -14.52 -2.34 -6.58
CA SER A 70 -15.41 -2.79 -7.65
C SER A 70 -16.42 -3.86 -7.22
N SER A 71 -16.16 -4.57 -6.11
CA SER A 71 -17.08 -5.55 -5.53
C SER A 71 -18.25 -4.93 -4.75
N GLY A 72 -18.23 -3.61 -4.52
CA GLY A 72 -19.18 -2.92 -3.65
C GLY A 72 -18.82 -2.96 -2.15
N LEU A 73 -17.79 -3.73 -1.77
CA LEU A 73 -17.24 -3.75 -0.41
C LEU A 73 -16.20 -2.63 -0.22
N SER A 74 -15.97 -2.23 1.03
CA SER A 74 -14.79 -1.42 1.39
C SER A 74 -13.51 -2.24 1.29
N VAL A 75 -12.35 -1.60 1.11
CA VAL A 75 -11.05 -2.27 1.04
C VAL A 75 -10.81 -3.18 2.24
N SER A 76 -11.09 -2.70 3.46
CA SER A 76 -10.89 -3.50 4.67
C SER A 76 -11.70 -4.80 4.62
N LYS A 77 -12.99 -4.72 4.26
CA LYS A 77 -13.86 -5.90 4.18
C LYS A 77 -13.49 -6.81 3.00
N PHE A 78 -13.14 -6.22 1.87
CA PHE A 78 -12.70 -6.93 0.68
C PHE A 78 -11.44 -7.77 0.97
N LEU A 79 -10.43 -7.18 1.61
CA LEU A 79 -9.20 -7.88 1.98
C LEU A 79 -9.47 -8.97 3.02
N ASP A 80 -10.26 -8.69 4.06
CA ASP A 80 -10.61 -9.67 5.08
C ASP A 80 -11.26 -10.93 4.48
N VAL A 81 -12.20 -10.75 3.55
CA VAL A 81 -12.89 -11.87 2.90
C VAL A 81 -11.97 -12.59 1.91
N THR A 82 -11.20 -11.85 1.12
CA THR A 82 -10.36 -12.43 0.06
C THR A 82 -9.16 -13.20 0.62
N LEU A 83 -8.63 -12.76 1.76
CA LEU A 83 -7.42 -13.32 2.37
C LEU A 83 -7.72 -14.27 3.54
N LEU A 84 -8.99 -14.50 3.88
CA LEU A 84 -9.39 -15.28 5.06
C LEU A 84 -8.70 -16.65 5.13
N ASP A 85 -8.76 -17.41 4.04
CA ASP A 85 -8.17 -18.76 3.99
C ASP A 85 -6.65 -18.72 4.15
N LYS A 86 -5.99 -17.75 3.52
CA LYS A 86 -4.53 -17.56 3.62
C LYS A 86 -4.07 -17.17 5.02
N ILE A 87 -4.87 -16.34 5.69
CA ILE A 87 -4.64 -15.94 7.08
C ILE A 87 -4.79 -17.17 7.98
N ASN A 88 -5.89 -17.92 7.85
CA ASN A 88 -6.15 -19.11 8.65
C ASN A 88 -5.07 -20.19 8.45
N SER A 89 -4.57 -20.33 7.22
CA SER A 89 -3.52 -21.28 6.90
C SER A 89 -2.10 -20.76 7.19
N HIS A 90 -1.93 -19.53 7.69
CA HIS A 90 -0.64 -18.86 7.90
C HIS A 90 0.26 -18.84 6.64
N GLN A 91 -0.35 -18.75 5.45
CA GLN A 91 0.35 -18.75 4.16
C GLN A 91 0.17 -17.43 3.41
N LEU A 92 -0.16 -16.35 4.13
CA LEU A 92 -0.32 -15.04 3.52
C LEU A 92 1.04 -14.46 3.10
N CYS A 93 1.20 -14.19 1.81
CA CYS A 93 2.39 -13.58 1.24
C CYS A 93 2.12 -12.12 0.85
N SER A 94 2.96 -11.19 1.32
CA SER A 94 2.85 -9.77 0.99
C SER A 94 2.95 -9.51 -0.51
N SER A 95 3.89 -10.16 -1.19
CA SER A 95 4.17 -9.93 -2.62
C SER A 95 3.19 -10.62 -3.57
N HIS A 96 2.73 -11.83 -3.24
CA HIS A 96 1.92 -12.65 -4.15
C HIS A 96 0.42 -12.65 -3.83
N ASP A 97 0.02 -12.36 -2.60
CA ASP A 97 -1.38 -12.31 -2.21
C ASP A 97 -1.84 -10.86 -1.98
N LEU A 98 -1.14 -10.10 -1.13
CA LEU A 98 -1.60 -8.76 -0.76
C LEU A 98 -1.33 -7.70 -1.84
N ALA A 99 -0.10 -7.60 -2.36
CA ALA A 99 0.25 -6.56 -3.34
C ALA A 99 -0.65 -6.58 -4.60
N PRO A 100 -0.97 -7.75 -5.20
CA PRO A 100 -1.85 -7.79 -6.38
C PRO A 100 -3.26 -7.27 -6.08
N LEU A 101 -3.80 -7.53 -4.88
CA LEU A 101 -5.11 -7.00 -4.48
C LEU A 101 -5.09 -5.49 -4.34
N ILE A 102 -4.05 -4.93 -3.71
CA ILE A 102 -3.90 -3.47 -3.59
C ILE A 102 -3.72 -2.82 -4.97
N GLN A 103 -2.94 -3.44 -5.85
CA GLN A 103 -2.80 -2.96 -7.23
C GLN A 103 -4.14 -2.96 -7.98
N GLN A 104 -4.93 -4.01 -7.83
CA GLN A 104 -6.25 -4.11 -8.45
C GLN A 104 -7.20 -3.03 -7.91
N VAL A 105 -7.26 -2.86 -6.59
CA VAL A 105 -8.16 -1.88 -5.96
C VAL A 105 -7.85 -0.46 -6.41
N PHE A 106 -6.57 -0.07 -6.44
CA PHE A 106 -6.16 1.30 -6.74
C PHE A 106 -5.73 1.52 -8.19
N ASP A 107 -5.99 0.55 -9.06
CA ASP A 107 -5.66 0.57 -10.49
C ASP A 107 -4.20 0.97 -10.76
N ILE A 108 -3.28 0.35 -10.01
CA ILE A 108 -1.84 0.55 -10.17
C ILE A 108 -1.34 -0.39 -11.26
N GLN A 109 -0.85 0.21 -12.34
CA GLN A 109 -0.32 -0.54 -13.48
C GLN A 109 0.85 -1.44 -13.08
N LYS A 110 0.90 -2.64 -13.68
CA LYS A 110 2.09 -3.50 -13.58
C LYS A 110 3.31 -2.75 -14.14
N ASN A 111 4.47 -2.93 -13.52
CA ASN A 111 5.72 -2.25 -13.88
C ASN A 111 5.75 -0.72 -13.65
N PHE A 112 4.84 -0.14 -12.88
CA PHE A 112 4.91 1.27 -12.47
C PHE A 112 6.30 1.66 -11.91
N GLN A 113 7.05 0.69 -11.36
CA GLN A 113 8.43 0.86 -10.89
C GLN A 113 9.40 1.37 -11.96
N LYS A 114 9.09 1.17 -13.25
CA LYS A 114 9.93 1.64 -14.37
C LYS A 114 9.73 3.13 -14.62
N GLU A 115 8.64 3.72 -14.18
CA GLU A 115 8.29 5.11 -14.42
C GLU A 115 9.28 6.06 -13.74
N LYS A 116 9.74 7.07 -14.50
CA LYS A 116 10.71 8.06 -14.01
C LYS A 116 10.17 8.82 -12.79
N TYR A 117 8.87 9.11 -12.80
CA TYR A 117 8.22 9.84 -11.73
C TYR A 117 8.18 9.02 -10.43
N PHE A 118 7.78 7.74 -10.51
CA PHE A 118 7.81 6.84 -9.35
C PHE A 118 9.21 6.75 -8.73
N LYS A 119 10.25 6.47 -9.55
CA LYS A 119 11.64 6.37 -9.08
C LYS A 119 12.11 7.64 -8.35
N LYS A 120 11.69 8.82 -8.80
CA LYS A 120 12.02 10.09 -8.15
C LYS A 120 11.39 10.17 -6.75
N ASN A 121 10.11 9.83 -6.62
CA ASN A 121 9.39 9.90 -5.35
C ASN A 121 9.86 8.84 -4.36
N LEU A 122 10.16 7.62 -4.82
CA LEU A 122 10.75 6.58 -3.98
C LEU A 122 12.07 7.08 -3.35
N LYS A 123 12.97 7.68 -4.14
CA LYS A 123 14.23 8.25 -3.60
C LYS A 123 14.01 9.33 -2.56
N ILE A 124 13.02 10.21 -2.76
CA ILE A 124 12.69 11.27 -1.81
C ILE A 124 12.17 10.65 -0.50
N PHE A 125 11.24 9.70 -0.62
CA PHE A 125 10.68 8.98 0.52
C PHE A 125 11.77 8.24 1.31
N GLU A 126 12.64 7.48 0.62
CA GLU A 126 13.74 6.75 1.27
C GLU A 126 14.73 7.67 1.96
N LYS A 127 15.04 8.84 1.37
CA LYS A 127 15.89 9.84 2.01
C LYS A 127 15.25 10.34 3.33
N ASN A 128 13.96 10.71 3.28
CA ASN A 128 13.24 11.18 4.46
C ASN A 128 13.15 10.08 5.54
N TRP A 129 12.88 8.84 5.13
CA TRP A 129 12.86 7.68 6.02
C TRP A 129 14.20 7.49 6.74
N ASN A 130 15.31 7.50 6.00
CA ASN A 130 16.64 7.29 6.59
C ASN A 130 17.05 8.42 7.54
N GLN A 131 16.62 9.66 7.28
CA GLN A 131 16.86 10.79 8.19
C GLN A 131 16.14 10.57 9.52
N ASN A 132 14.84 10.22 9.48
CA ASN A 132 14.04 10.02 10.68
C ASN A 132 14.36 8.71 11.42
N TYR A 133 14.85 7.68 10.71
CA TYR A 133 15.18 6.38 11.32
C TYR A 133 16.49 6.41 12.13
N ASN A 134 17.45 7.27 11.76
CA ASN A 134 18.72 7.42 12.48
C ASN A 134 18.63 8.33 13.73
N GLU A 135 17.46 8.92 13.99
CA GLU A 135 17.18 9.73 15.17
C GLU A 135 16.47 8.94 16.29
N LEU A 136 16.26 7.63 16.10
CA LEU A 136 15.66 6.67 17.04
C LEU A 136 16.70 5.65 17.50
#